data_AF-A0A7Z9RZQ5-F1
#
_entry.id   AF-A0A7Z9RZQ5-F1
#
_cell.length_a   1.000
_cell.length_b   1.000
_cell.length_c   1.000
_cell.angle_alpha   90.00
_cell.angle_beta   90.00
_cell.angle_gamma   90.00
#
_symmetry.space_group_name_H-M   'P 1'
#
loop_
_entity.id
_entity.type
_entity.pdbx_description
1 polymer ?
#
loop_
_entity_poly.entity_id
_entity_poly.type
_entity_poly.pdbx_seq_one_letter_code
_entity_poly.pdbx_strand_id
1 'polypeptide(L)'
;MNGRDGNIPFSLGEAVVSWEGAFSPELNLDFGLVDYVVDFSGNGNPFFIDLGNSESAFGNGDPDDDDDPGTPQSSSAGRVQSLQSAGAVGHYDLGENTLDVFIFDISPVDSETLFGLIYGLPLDTGDYQGDLGITLVNASNDSGGSLLTVGGGGHLAGSDGMKFYGEIYWQFGDYGSDSEGGTINQDAYGLVAGLHYDLPEADEEEAPWVDISIWDLSGDDDASDGENSNFVSYEFNNDTIVLEDAYYGLDIDTNYRALKIKGGMNLSPEWSVQAMYAYATLNKNGGGAVSNGNSSDKIGDEFDFRLVHRATDYLTFYFNAGTLQNAKALGVGSGIEVISVTSEVRF
;
A
#
# COMPACT_ATOMS: atom_id res chain seq x y z
N MET A 1 -14.74 -1.74 -21.73
CA MET A 1 -15.05 -3.19 -21.59
C MET A 1 -14.26 -3.67 -20.39
N ASN A 2 -14.92 -4.18 -19.34
CA ASN A 2 -14.23 -4.69 -18.14
C ASN A 2 -13.52 -6.01 -18.51
N GLY A 3 -12.24 -5.92 -18.83
CA GLY A 3 -11.36 -7.06 -19.07
C GLY A 3 -11.00 -7.76 -17.77
N ARG A 4 -12.00 -8.33 -17.10
CA ARG A 4 -11.80 -9.32 -16.03
C ARG A 4 -11.34 -10.62 -16.68
N ASP A 5 -10.07 -10.67 -17.05
CA ASP A 5 -9.45 -11.92 -17.48
C ASP A 5 -9.19 -12.73 -16.21
N GLY A 6 -10.15 -13.59 -15.85
CA GLY A 6 -10.08 -14.50 -14.69
C GLY A 6 -8.99 -15.57 -14.79
N ASN A 7 -7.81 -15.20 -15.28
CA ASN A 7 -6.60 -15.99 -15.22
C ASN A 7 -6.05 -15.86 -13.79
N ILE A 8 -5.84 -16.99 -13.13
CA ILE A 8 -5.03 -17.02 -11.91
C ILE A 8 -3.59 -16.84 -12.38
N PRO A 9 -2.93 -15.70 -12.09
CA PRO A 9 -1.53 -15.53 -12.46
C PRO A 9 -0.72 -16.59 -11.71
N PHE A 10 0.04 -17.38 -12.45
CA PHE A 10 1.09 -18.23 -11.87
C PHE A 10 2.40 -17.45 -12.00
N SER A 11 2.77 -16.75 -10.93
CA SER A 11 4.06 -16.08 -10.81
C SER A 11 5.01 -16.90 -9.94
N LEU A 12 6.31 -16.73 -10.17
CA LEU A 12 7.34 -17.20 -9.26
C LEU A 12 7.49 -16.11 -8.20
N GLY A 13 7.02 -16.36 -6.97
CA GLY A 13 7.00 -15.34 -5.91
C GLY A 13 8.40 -14.94 -5.43
N GLU A 14 9.33 -15.89 -5.34
CA GLU A 14 10.69 -15.59 -4.88
C GLU A 14 11.71 -16.56 -5.51
N ALA A 15 12.88 -16.04 -5.88
CA ALA A 15 14.05 -16.81 -6.31
C ALA A 15 15.34 -16.08 -5.92
N VAL A 16 15.74 -16.23 -4.66
CA VAL A 16 16.85 -15.49 -4.05
C VAL A 16 18.09 -16.36 -3.88
N VAL A 17 19.24 -15.74 -4.09
CA VAL A 17 20.53 -16.23 -3.62
C VAL A 17 21.03 -15.30 -2.53
N SER A 18 21.20 -15.84 -1.32
CA SER A 18 21.70 -15.11 -0.17
C SER A 18 23.19 -15.37 0.06
N TRP A 19 23.94 -14.31 0.31
CA TRP A 19 25.33 -14.33 0.76
C TRP A 19 25.45 -13.66 2.12
N GLU A 20 25.44 -14.48 3.16
CA GLU A 20 25.68 -14.05 4.54
C GLU A 20 27.15 -13.66 4.77
N GLY A 21 27.37 -12.54 5.47
CA GLY A 21 28.72 -12.04 5.77
C GLY A 21 29.52 -11.65 4.52
N ALA A 22 28.84 -11.11 3.52
CA ALA A 22 29.45 -10.65 2.28
C ALA A 22 30.45 -9.52 2.54
N PHE A 23 31.73 -9.77 2.29
CA PHE A 23 32.85 -8.86 2.57
C PHE A 23 33.12 -8.55 4.06
N SER A 24 32.09 -8.39 4.90
CA SER A 24 32.19 -8.29 6.36
C SER A 24 31.04 -9.05 7.06
N PRO A 25 31.20 -9.50 8.31
CA PRO A 25 30.17 -10.26 9.04
C PRO A 25 28.83 -9.54 9.19
N GLU A 26 28.83 -8.22 9.10
CA GLU A 26 27.68 -7.34 9.32
C GLU A 26 26.84 -7.13 8.06
N LEU A 27 27.34 -7.52 6.88
CA LEU A 27 26.66 -7.32 5.60
C LEU A 27 26.13 -8.64 5.06
N ASN A 28 24.82 -8.74 4.86
CA ASN A 28 24.19 -9.80 4.07
C ASN A 28 23.78 -9.23 2.71
N LEU A 29 23.93 -10.02 1.65
CA LEU A 29 23.51 -9.64 0.31
C LEU A 29 22.53 -10.66 -0.24
N ASP A 30 21.37 -10.19 -0.68
CA ASP A 30 20.37 -10.96 -1.39
C ASP A 30 20.27 -10.47 -2.84
N PHE A 31 20.18 -11.39 -3.79
CA PHE A 31 20.02 -11.07 -5.21
C PHE A 31 19.16 -12.08 -5.95
N GLY A 32 18.43 -11.63 -6.96
CA GLY A 32 17.51 -12.44 -7.75
C GLY A 32 16.12 -11.82 -7.83
N LEU A 33 15.08 -12.66 -7.81
CA LEU A 33 13.70 -12.21 -7.58
C LEU A 33 13.49 -12.12 -6.08
N VAL A 34 13.70 -10.93 -5.53
CA VAL A 34 13.64 -10.68 -4.09
C VAL A 34 12.34 -9.94 -3.81
N ASP A 35 11.54 -10.49 -2.90
CA ASP A 35 10.41 -9.76 -2.34
C ASP A 35 10.94 -8.78 -1.28
N TYR A 36 10.58 -7.50 -1.42
CA TYR A 36 11.04 -6.45 -0.53
C TYR A 36 9.85 -5.60 -0.10
N VAL A 37 9.57 -5.64 1.19
CA VAL A 37 8.39 -5.04 1.81
C VAL A 37 8.82 -4.17 2.98
N VAL A 38 8.18 -3.01 3.11
CA VAL A 38 8.39 -2.06 4.20
C VAL A 38 7.06 -1.80 4.88
N ASP A 39 6.93 -2.31 6.11
CA ASP A 39 5.78 -2.07 6.98
C ASP A 39 6.26 -1.43 8.29
N PHE A 40 6.55 -0.13 8.25
CA PHE A 40 6.96 0.57 9.47
C PHE A 40 5.82 0.67 10.47
N SER A 41 4.58 0.75 9.97
CA SER A 41 3.39 0.75 10.80
C SER A 41 3.20 -0.55 11.58
N GLY A 42 3.75 -1.66 11.09
CA GLY A 42 3.63 -3.01 11.62
C GLY A 42 2.20 -3.52 11.63
N ASN A 43 1.31 -2.97 10.81
CA ASN A 43 -0.12 -3.30 10.79
C ASN A 43 -0.48 -4.33 9.70
N GLY A 44 0.50 -4.80 8.92
CA GLY A 44 0.34 -5.78 7.86
C GLY A 44 -0.20 -5.23 6.54
N ASN A 45 -0.30 -3.90 6.39
CA ASN A 45 -0.69 -3.23 5.15
C ASN A 45 0.39 -2.19 4.79
N PRO A 46 1.40 -2.58 3.99
CA PRO A 46 2.50 -1.69 3.60
C PRO A 46 1.97 -0.42 2.94
N PHE A 47 2.38 0.76 3.45
CA PHE A 47 1.92 2.05 2.93
C PHE A 47 2.66 2.52 1.67
N PHE A 48 3.94 2.13 1.54
CA PHE A 48 4.80 2.68 0.49
C PHE A 48 5.46 1.63 -0.41
N ILE A 49 6.02 0.55 0.15
CA ILE A 49 6.76 -0.46 -0.62
C ILE A 49 6.35 -1.89 -0.23
N ASP A 50 5.87 -2.64 -1.21
CA ASP A 50 5.64 -4.08 -1.29
C ASP A 50 5.93 -4.51 -2.74
N LEU A 51 7.18 -4.80 -3.06
CA LEU A 51 7.59 -5.07 -4.45
C LEU A 51 7.05 -6.39 -5.00
N GLY A 52 6.68 -7.34 -4.15
CA GLY A 52 6.13 -8.63 -4.59
C GLY A 52 4.72 -8.52 -5.16
N ASN A 53 3.95 -7.50 -4.73
CA ASN A 53 2.53 -7.40 -5.06
C ASN A 53 2.11 -6.06 -5.67
N SER A 54 2.98 -5.05 -5.65
CA SER A 54 2.70 -3.71 -6.18
C SER A 54 2.52 -3.65 -7.69
N GLU A 55 2.02 -2.50 -8.13
CA GLU A 55 1.96 -2.07 -9.52
C GLU A 55 3.03 -1.03 -9.85
N SER A 56 3.27 -0.79 -11.14
CA SER A 56 4.27 0.20 -11.58
C SER A 56 3.83 1.62 -11.24
N ALA A 57 4.78 2.43 -10.75
CA ALA A 57 4.56 3.85 -10.49
C ALA A 57 4.29 4.66 -11.77
N PHE A 58 4.71 4.13 -12.94
CA PHE A 58 4.65 4.82 -14.24
C PHE A 58 3.72 4.14 -15.26
N GLY A 59 3.23 2.93 -14.96
CA GLY A 59 2.52 2.07 -15.93
C GLY A 59 1.16 2.59 -16.43
N ASN A 60 0.67 3.72 -15.90
CA ASN A 60 -0.56 4.39 -16.36
C ASN A 60 -0.28 5.61 -17.27
N GLY A 61 0.97 5.94 -17.55
CA GLY A 61 1.33 7.04 -18.44
C GLY A 61 1.47 6.62 -19.90
N ASP A 62 0.46 5.96 -20.49
CA ASP A 62 0.49 5.62 -21.93
C ASP A 62 0.47 6.92 -22.76
N PRO A 63 1.56 7.27 -23.47
CA PRO A 63 1.62 8.48 -24.28
C PRO A 63 0.74 8.42 -25.55
N ASP A 64 0.16 7.26 -25.89
CA ASP A 64 -0.68 7.07 -27.07
C ASP A 64 -2.20 7.21 -26.77
N ASP A 65 -2.62 7.42 -25.52
CA ASP A 65 -4.01 7.74 -25.18
C ASP A 65 -4.18 9.26 -25.00
N ASP A 66 -4.63 9.94 -26.07
CA ASP A 66 -4.92 11.39 -26.14
C ASP A 66 -5.93 11.88 -25.06
N ASP A 67 -6.49 10.98 -24.23
CA ASP A 67 -7.49 11.24 -23.21
C ASP A 67 -6.98 11.10 -21.75
N ASP A 68 -5.71 10.71 -21.51
CA ASP A 68 -5.14 10.60 -20.14
C ASP A 68 -3.81 11.35 -19.98
N PRO A 69 -3.84 12.69 -19.78
CA PRO A 69 -2.65 13.53 -19.72
C PRO A 69 -1.83 13.39 -18.42
N GLY A 70 -1.92 12.24 -17.73
CA GLY A 70 -1.15 11.95 -16.54
C GLY A 70 -1.99 11.90 -15.28
N THR A 71 -3.13 11.21 -15.28
CA THR A 71 -3.80 10.81 -14.03
C THR A 71 -3.24 9.46 -13.56
N PRO A 72 -2.32 9.40 -12.57
CA PRO A 72 -1.75 8.14 -12.12
C PRO A 72 -2.69 7.41 -11.17
N GLN A 73 -2.63 6.08 -11.26
CA GLN A 73 -3.28 5.05 -10.44
C GLN A 73 -4.78 4.89 -10.77
N SER A 74 -4.99 4.13 -11.84
CA SER A 74 -6.26 3.62 -12.35
C SER A 74 -7.04 2.88 -11.26
N SER A 75 -8.36 3.07 -11.21
CA SER A 75 -9.24 2.16 -10.48
C SER A 75 -9.37 0.83 -11.25
N SER A 76 -8.41 -0.10 -11.10
CA SER A 76 -8.36 -1.35 -11.88
C SER A 76 -8.47 -2.64 -11.08
N ALA A 77 -9.48 -2.69 -10.21
CA ALA A 77 -10.18 -3.90 -9.76
C ALA A 77 -9.88 -5.20 -10.58
N GLY A 78 -8.95 -6.03 -10.09
CA GLY A 78 -8.68 -7.36 -10.65
C GLY A 78 -7.76 -7.39 -11.88
N ARG A 79 -6.95 -6.35 -12.10
CA ARG A 79 -5.85 -6.33 -13.08
C ARG A 79 -4.46 -6.43 -12.46
N VAL A 80 -4.36 -6.78 -11.16
CA VAL A 80 -3.11 -6.93 -10.42
C VAL A 80 -2.03 -7.54 -11.30
N GLN A 81 -1.14 -6.68 -11.79
CA GLN A 81 0.02 -7.10 -12.54
C GLN A 81 1.20 -7.09 -11.58
N SER A 82 1.28 -8.13 -10.75
CA SER A 82 2.37 -8.27 -9.79
C SER A 82 3.70 -8.05 -10.49
N LEU A 83 4.45 -7.07 -9.99
CA LEU A 83 5.78 -6.77 -10.48
C LEU A 83 6.67 -8.01 -10.34
N GLN A 84 7.56 -8.21 -11.30
CA GLN A 84 8.63 -9.20 -11.17
C GLN A 84 9.91 -8.47 -10.81
N SER A 85 9.97 -7.98 -9.56
CA SER A 85 11.13 -7.27 -9.04
C SER A 85 12.37 -8.16 -9.10
N ALA A 86 13.33 -7.77 -9.92
CA ALA A 86 14.62 -8.44 -10.02
C ALA A 86 15.71 -7.48 -9.58
N GLY A 87 16.49 -7.83 -8.56
CA GLY A 87 17.44 -6.89 -8.00
C GLY A 87 18.38 -7.46 -6.97
N ALA A 88 18.92 -6.55 -6.17
CA ALA A 88 19.77 -6.88 -5.05
C ALA A 88 19.49 -5.96 -3.87
N VAL A 89 19.57 -6.53 -2.67
CA VAL A 89 19.47 -5.82 -1.39
C VAL A 89 20.70 -6.15 -0.56
N GLY A 90 21.31 -5.13 0.02
CA GLY A 90 22.32 -5.29 1.05
C GLY A 90 21.77 -4.89 2.40
N HIS A 91 21.71 -5.85 3.32
CA HIS A 91 21.28 -5.68 4.70
C HIS A 91 22.49 -5.51 5.60
N TYR A 92 22.67 -4.33 6.18
CA TYR A 92 23.79 -4.02 7.05
C TYR A 92 23.34 -3.89 8.51
N ASP A 93 23.86 -4.77 9.36
CA ASP A 93 23.66 -4.73 10.81
C ASP A 93 24.66 -3.74 11.44
N LEU A 94 24.14 -2.61 11.94
CA LEU A 94 24.93 -1.57 12.62
C LEU A 94 24.96 -1.77 14.14
N GLY A 95 24.55 -2.93 14.64
CA GLY A 95 24.46 -3.29 16.05
C GLY A 95 23.08 -3.00 16.63
N GLU A 96 22.77 -1.73 16.90
CA GLU A 96 21.42 -1.33 17.33
C GLU A 96 20.55 -0.93 16.15
N ASN A 97 21.14 -0.45 15.05
CA ASN A 97 20.42 0.08 13.90
C ASN A 97 20.58 -0.86 12.70
N THR A 98 19.75 -0.66 11.68
CA THR A 98 19.87 -1.38 10.41
C THR A 98 20.00 -0.38 9.26
N LEU A 99 20.68 -0.81 8.20
CA LEU A 99 20.70 -0.08 6.93
C LEU A 99 20.51 -1.08 5.80
N ASP A 100 19.43 -0.90 5.06
CA ASP A 100 19.23 -1.55 3.78
C ASP A 100 19.64 -0.60 2.66
N VAL A 101 20.33 -1.13 1.66
CA VAL A 101 20.57 -0.45 0.38
C VAL A 101 20.16 -1.39 -0.73
N PHE A 102 19.28 -0.95 -1.62
CA PHE A 102 18.71 -1.80 -2.65
C PHE A 102 18.71 -1.16 -4.02
N ILE A 103 18.70 -2.02 -5.02
CA ILE A 103 18.43 -1.67 -6.42
C ILE A 103 17.58 -2.78 -7.05
N PHE A 104 16.50 -2.39 -7.71
CA PHE A 104 15.55 -3.28 -8.36
C PHE A 104 15.24 -2.80 -9.77
N ASP A 105 15.15 -3.74 -10.70
CA ASP A 105 14.46 -3.61 -11.97
C ASP A 105 13.02 -4.11 -11.77
N ILE A 106 12.06 -3.25 -12.07
CA ILE A 106 10.63 -3.40 -11.84
C ILE A 106 9.93 -3.57 -13.21
N SER A 107 10.42 -4.54 -13.98
CA SER A 107 9.89 -4.96 -15.27
C SER A 107 8.57 -5.76 -15.11
N PRO A 108 7.63 -5.71 -16.10
CA PRO A 108 7.94 -5.66 -17.53
C PRO A 108 7.35 -4.50 -18.36
N VAL A 109 6.71 -3.48 -17.79
CA VAL A 109 5.97 -2.50 -18.61
C VAL A 109 6.83 -1.32 -19.08
N ASP A 110 7.77 -0.79 -18.29
CA ASP A 110 8.47 0.46 -18.64
C ASP A 110 9.98 0.54 -18.29
N SER A 111 10.66 -0.60 -18.14
CA SER A 111 12.06 -0.65 -17.68
C SER A 111 12.29 0.23 -16.44
N GLU A 112 11.44 0.03 -15.43
CA GLU A 112 11.46 0.85 -14.22
C GLU A 112 12.60 0.39 -13.30
N THR A 113 13.36 1.33 -12.75
CA THR A 113 14.41 1.05 -11.77
C THR A 113 14.10 1.77 -10.47
N LEU A 114 14.16 1.03 -9.37
CA LEU A 114 14.05 1.55 -8.02
C LEU A 114 15.39 1.40 -7.30
N PHE A 115 15.94 2.50 -6.82
CA PHE A 115 17.14 2.50 -5.98
C PHE A 115 16.82 3.18 -4.66
N GLY A 116 17.23 2.61 -3.55
CA GLY A 116 16.88 3.17 -2.26
C GLY A 116 17.77 2.77 -1.12
N LEU A 117 17.55 3.48 -0.03
CA LEU A 117 18.08 3.13 1.28
C LEU A 117 16.98 3.26 2.34
N ILE A 118 17.02 2.33 3.29
CA ILE A 118 16.15 2.34 4.46
C ILE A 118 17.00 2.21 5.70
N TYR A 119 16.87 3.17 6.61
CA TYR A 119 17.59 3.20 7.87
C TYR A 119 16.63 2.92 9.01
N GLY A 120 16.84 1.82 9.72
CA GLY A 120 16.03 1.38 10.84
C GLY A 120 16.64 1.72 12.19
N LEU A 121 15.81 2.17 13.11
CA LEU A 121 16.14 2.61 14.47
C LEU A 121 15.17 1.94 15.45
N PRO A 122 15.64 1.11 16.40
CA PRO A 122 14.79 0.65 17.47
C PRO A 122 14.42 1.82 18.38
N LEU A 123 13.18 1.83 18.83
CA LEU A 123 12.66 2.77 19.81
C LEU A 123 12.40 2.03 21.12
N ASP A 124 12.99 2.52 22.21
CA ASP A 124 12.68 2.06 23.57
C ASP A 124 12.52 3.27 24.49
N THR A 125 11.31 3.45 24.99
CA THR A 125 10.97 4.53 25.94
C THR A 125 10.76 3.99 27.37
N GLY A 126 11.01 2.70 27.60
CA GLY A 126 10.73 1.98 28.84
C GLY A 126 9.34 1.35 28.83
N ASP A 127 8.29 2.17 28.71
CA ASP A 127 6.89 1.69 28.72
C ASP A 127 6.40 1.25 27.33
N TYR A 128 7.01 1.78 26.26
CA TYR A 128 6.73 1.44 24.87
C TYR A 128 8.00 1.09 24.11
N GLN A 129 7.90 0.09 23.25
CA GLN A 129 8.96 -0.39 22.36
C GLN A 129 8.44 -0.50 20.92
N GLY A 130 9.31 -0.35 19.94
CA GLY A 130 8.98 -0.54 18.53
C GLY A 130 10.12 -0.06 17.65
N ASP A 131 9.80 0.32 16.42
CA ASP A 131 10.79 0.66 15.41
C ASP A 131 10.43 1.96 14.68
N LEU A 132 11.45 2.67 14.23
CA LEU A 132 11.37 3.84 13.35
C LEU A 132 12.25 3.59 12.13
N GLY A 133 11.71 3.86 10.95
CA GLY A 133 12.42 3.83 9.69
C GLY A 133 12.52 5.20 9.04
N ILE A 134 13.61 5.43 8.32
CA ILE A 134 13.79 6.56 7.41
C ILE A 134 14.05 6.00 6.02
N THR A 135 13.31 6.52 5.04
CA THR A 135 13.32 6.07 3.66
C THR A 135 13.83 7.18 2.74
N LEU A 136 14.76 6.82 1.87
CA LEU A 136 15.16 7.63 0.72
C LEU A 136 15.21 6.72 -0.50
N VAL A 137 14.28 6.92 -1.42
CA VAL A 137 14.07 6.04 -2.58
C VAL A 137 13.94 6.88 -3.83
N ASN A 138 14.61 6.47 -4.90
CA ASN A 138 14.46 7.05 -6.22
C ASN A 138 13.90 5.98 -7.17
N ALA A 139 12.77 6.31 -7.79
CA ALA A 139 12.19 5.56 -8.89
C ALA A 139 12.53 6.27 -10.20
N SER A 140 12.84 5.52 -11.24
CA SER A 140 13.12 6.07 -12.56
C SER A 140 12.68 5.12 -13.66
N ASN A 141 12.40 5.65 -14.84
CA ASN A 141 12.03 4.84 -16.01
C ASN A 141 12.77 5.31 -17.27
N ASP A 142 12.69 4.51 -18.33
CA ASP A 142 13.35 4.81 -19.61
C ASP A 142 12.72 6.00 -20.35
N SER A 143 11.50 6.41 -20.01
CA SER A 143 10.81 7.56 -20.61
C SER A 143 11.24 8.91 -20.01
N GLY A 144 12.09 8.89 -18.97
CA GLY A 144 12.71 10.08 -18.38
C GLY A 144 12.11 10.54 -17.06
N GLY A 145 11.15 9.80 -16.51
CA GLY A 145 10.63 9.98 -15.16
C GLY A 145 11.70 9.70 -14.11
N SER A 146 11.74 10.52 -13.07
CA SER A 146 12.60 10.36 -11.90
C SER A 146 11.91 10.94 -10.67
N LEU A 147 11.47 10.06 -9.77
CA LEU A 147 10.76 10.41 -8.55
C LEU A 147 11.65 10.15 -7.34
N LEU A 148 11.95 11.17 -6.56
CA LEU A 148 12.61 11.06 -5.27
C LEU A 148 11.56 11.06 -4.17
N THR A 149 11.46 9.95 -3.44
CA THR A 149 10.67 9.83 -2.22
C THR A 149 11.55 9.94 -0.99
N VAL A 150 11.18 10.84 -0.07
CA VAL A 150 11.80 10.99 1.24
C VAL A 150 10.73 10.87 2.31
N GLY A 151 10.98 10.08 3.34
CA GLY A 151 10.01 9.93 4.40
C GLY A 151 10.41 8.86 5.39
N GLY A 152 9.40 8.19 5.91
CA GLY A 152 9.56 7.08 6.84
C GLY A 152 8.40 7.00 7.79
N GLY A 153 8.52 6.11 8.76
CA GLY A 153 7.43 5.83 9.68
C GLY A 153 7.89 4.93 10.79
N GLY A 154 6.97 4.55 11.66
CA GLY A 154 7.28 3.65 12.74
C GLY A 154 6.07 3.29 13.56
N HIS A 155 6.33 2.49 14.59
CA HIS A 155 5.33 2.14 15.58
C HIS A 155 5.93 2.04 16.98
N LEU A 156 5.07 2.14 17.98
CA LEU A 156 5.37 1.97 19.39
C LEU A 156 4.25 1.16 20.03
N ALA A 157 4.57 0.02 20.63
CA ALA A 157 3.65 -0.85 21.34
C ALA A 157 4.01 -0.93 22.82
N GLY A 158 2.98 -0.85 23.67
CA GLY A 158 3.09 -0.93 25.12
C GLY A 158 2.50 -2.22 25.67
N SER A 159 2.96 -2.60 26.87
CA SER A 159 2.42 -3.77 27.59
C SER A 159 0.97 -3.59 28.06
N ASP A 160 0.43 -2.38 27.95
CA ASP A 160 -0.95 -2.01 28.24
C ASP A 160 -1.92 -2.34 27.08
N GLY A 161 -1.41 -2.91 25.98
CA GLY A 161 -2.18 -3.24 24.78
C GLY A 161 -2.29 -2.09 23.77
N MET A 162 -1.71 -0.93 24.07
CA MET A 162 -1.73 0.24 23.17
C MET A 162 -0.60 0.16 22.14
N LYS A 163 -0.92 0.39 20.88
CA LYS A 163 0.05 0.59 19.80
C LYS A 163 -0.25 1.87 19.02
N PHE A 164 0.75 2.72 18.86
CA PHE A 164 0.71 3.89 17.97
C PHE A 164 1.54 3.59 16.73
N TYR A 165 1.08 4.03 15.57
CA TYR A 165 1.84 3.87 14.34
C TYR A 165 1.58 5.02 13.37
N GLY A 166 2.49 5.20 12.43
CA GLY A 166 2.27 6.12 11.32
C GLY A 166 3.46 6.21 10.40
N GLU A 167 3.19 6.68 9.19
CA GLU A 167 4.17 6.91 8.14
C GLU A 167 3.87 8.21 7.42
N ILE A 168 4.91 8.88 6.94
CA ILE A 168 4.80 10.11 6.16
C ILE A 168 5.89 10.16 5.09
N TYR A 169 5.49 10.53 3.88
CA TYR A 169 6.37 10.58 2.72
C TYR A 169 6.10 11.83 1.90
N TRP A 170 7.15 12.35 1.28
CA TRP A 170 7.10 13.41 0.27
C TRP A 170 7.80 12.96 -0.99
N GLN A 171 7.27 13.37 -2.14
CA GLN A 171 7.80 13.02 -3.44
C GLN A 171 8.08 14.26 -4.27
N PHE A 172 9.22 14.25 -4.93
CA PHE A 172 9.70 15.35 -5.76
C PHE A 172 10.34 14.81 -7.03
N GLY A 173 10.38 15.60 -8.09
CA GLY A 173 11.12 15.28 -9.31
C GLY A 173 10.26 15.43 -10.55
N ASP A 174 10.53 14.60 -11.54
CA ASP A 174 9.86 14.63 -12.84
C ASP A 174 9.05 13.34 -12.97
N TYR A 175 7.72 13.42 -13.00
CA TYR A 175 6.87 12.23 -13.15
C TYR A 175 6.97 11.66 -14.56
N GLY A 176 7.05 12.54 -15.57
CA GLY A 176 7.15 12.14 -16.96
C GLY A 176 7.09 13.35 -17.89
N SER A 177 6.65 13.10 -19.13
CA SER A 177 6.40 14.15 -20.12
C SER A 177 4.93 14.15 -20.54
N ASP A 178 4.36 15.33 -20.74
CA ASP A 178 3.02 15.49 -21.30
C ASP A 178 2.99 15.20 -22.82
N SER A 179 1.79 15.21 -23.41
CA SER A 179 1.57 14.97 -24.85
C SER A 179 2.27 15.98 -25.77
N GLU A 180 2.63 17.17 -25.25
CA GLU A 180 3.34 18.22 -25.98
C GLU A 180 4.87 18.16 -25.75
N GLY A 181 5.35 17.21 -24.93
CA GLY A 181 6.75 17.05 -24.55
C GLY A 181 7.22 18.00 -23.44
N GLY A 182 6.30 18.64 -22.73
CA GLY A 182 6.57 19.37 -21.49
C GLY A 182 6.80 18.42 -20.32
N THR A 183 7.57 18.85 -19.31
CA THR A 183 7.85 18.06 -18.11
C THR A 183 6.68 18.15 -17.13
N ILE A 184 6.23 17.00 -16.63
CA ILE A 184 5.25 16.91 -15.53
C ILE A 184 6.03 16.83 -14.22
N ASN A 185 5.94 17.88 -13.39
CA ASN A 185 6.67 17.96 -12.12
C ASN A 185 5.93 17.23 -11.00
N GLN A 186 6.64 16.44 -10.20
CA GLN A 186 6.09 15.79 -9.00
C GLN A 186 6.20 16.71 -7.77
N ASP A 187 5.08 16.92 -7.08
CA ASP A 187 5.05 17.42 -5.68
C ASP A 187 3.86 16.77 -4.96
N ALA A 188 4.14 15.72 -4.21
CA ALA A 188 3.13 14.90 -3.56
C ALA A 188 3.53 14.49 -2.15
N TYR A 189 2.54 14.08 -1.35
CA TYR A 189 2.76 13.53 -0.02
C TYR A 189 1.77 12.41 0.28
N GLY A 190 2.21 11.47 1.12
CA GLY A 190 1.38 10.43 1.69
C GLY A 190 1.51 10.44 3.21
N LEU A 191 0.41 10.27 3.92
CA LEU A 191 0.38 10.16 5.38
C LEU A 191 -0.59 9.06 5.81
N VAL A 192 -0.13 8.25 6.77
CA VAL A 192 -0.97 7.38 7.59
C VAL A 192 -0.61 7.59 9.05
N ALA A 193 -1.61 7.61 9.94
CA ALA A 193 -1.40 7.57 11.37
C ALA A 193 -2.53 6.82 12.04
N GLY A 194 -2.21 5.99 13.04
CA GLY A 194 -3.21 5.19 13.71
C GLY A 194 -2.86 4.77 15.12
N LEU A 195 -3.89 4.19 15.73
CA LEU A 195 -3.91 3.72 17.10
C LEU A 195 -4.61 2.37 17.13
N HIS A 196 -3.90 1.35 17.56
CA HIS A 196 -4.44 0.03 17.85
C HIS A 196 -4.49 -0.20 19.36
N TYR A 197 -5.55 -0.83 19.83
CA TYR A 197 -5.73 -1.18 21.22
C TYR A 197 -6.24 -2.61 21.35
N ASP A 198 -5.40 -3.49 21.84
CA ASP A 198 -5.79 -4.81 22.32
C ASP A 198 -6.41 -4.63 23.71
N LEU A 199 -7.64 -5.11 23.93
CA LEU A 199 -8.33 -4.95 25.22
C LEU A 199 -7.74 -5.97 26.23
N PRO A 200 -6.86 -5.55 27.16
CA PRO A 200 -6.07 -6.49 27.96
C PRO A 200 -6.87 -7.13 29.10
N GLU A 201 -8.05 -6.59 29.41
CA GLU A 201 -8.95 -7.11 30.45
C GLU A 201 -9.89 -8.22 29.93
N ALA A 202 -9.89 -8.47 28.63
CA ALA A 202 -10.68 -9.53 28.01
C ALA A 202 -9.97 -10.89 28.10
N ASP A 203 -10.72 -11.97 27.90
CA ASP A 203 -10.14 -13.32 27.86
C ASP A 203 -9.09 -13.39 26.73
N GLU A 204 -7.91 -13.95 27.03
CA GLU A 204 -6.84 -14.15 26.05
C GLU A 204 -7.32 -15.01 24.86
N GLU A 205 -8.33 -15.88 25.08
CA GLU A 205 -8.97 -16.66 24.01
C GLU A 205 -9.83 -15.79 23.09
N GLU A 206 -10.46 -14.73 23.60
CA GLU A 206 -11.30 -13.81 22.82
C GLU A 206 -10.47 -12.73 22.13
N ALA A 207 -9.41 -12.22 22.79
CA ALA A 207 -8.47 -11.21 22.29
C ALA A 207 -9.13 -10.08 21.45
N PRO A 208 -10.14 -9.37 21.97
CA PRO A 208 -10.78 -8.28 21.24
C PRO A 208 -9.84 -7.09 21.11
N TRP A 209 -9.93 -6.41 19.97
CA TRP A 209 -9.11 -5.25 19.65
C TRP A 209 -9.89 -4.20 18.85
N VAL A 210 -9.42 -2.95 18.89
CA VAL A 210 -9.93 -1.84 18.10
C VAL A 210 -8.77 -1.06 17.49
N ASP A 211 -8.89 -0.68 16.23
CA ASP A 211 -7.95 0.16 15.51
C ASP A 211 -8.66 1.40 14.94
N ILE A 212 -8.02 2.56 15.02
CA ILE A 212 -8.48 3.81 14.40
C ILE A 212 -7.31 4.40 13.65
N SER A 213 -7.51 4.72 12.36
CA SER A 213 -6.48 5.34 11.53
C SER A 213 -7.02 6.46 10.66
N ILE A 214 -6.14 7.40 10.36
CA ILE A 214 -6.32 8.45 9.36
C ILE A 214 -5.33 8.23 8.23
N TRP A 215 -5.80 8.45 7.01
CA TRP A 215 -5.05 8.33 5.78
C TRP A 215 -5.24 9.62 4.99
N ASP A 216 -4.17 10.15 4.40
CA ASP A 216 -4.19 11.36 3.61
C ASP A 216 -3.13 11.25 2.51
N LEU A 217 -3.58 10.94 1.30
CA LEU A 217 -2.73 10.83 0.12
C LEU A 217 -3.07 11.99 -0.79
N SER A 218 -2.05 12.78 -1.12
CA SER A 218 -2.22 13.96 -1.96
C SER A 218 -2.77 13.57 -3.32
N GLY A 219 -3.41 14.53 -3.98
CA GLY A 219 -3.97 14.32 -5.29
C GLY A 219 -3.99 15.59 -6.10
N ASP A 220 -4.27 15.40 -7.37
CA ASP A 220 -4.30 16.46 -8.37
C ASP A 220 -5.74 16.75 -8.87
N ASP A 221 -6.03 18.02 -9.15
CA ASP A 221 -7.28 18.49 -9.75
C ASP A 221 -7.14 18.92 -11.22
N ASP A 222 -5.93 19.06 -11.76
CA ASP A 222 -5.70 19.57 -13.11
C ASP A 222 -4.52 18.89 -13.82
N ALA A 223 -4.82 17.78 -14.51
CA ALA A 223 -3.83 17.04 -15.30
C ALA A 223 -3.24 17.82 -16.50
N SER A 224 -3.56 19.11 -16.69
CA SER A 224 -3.07 19.93 -17.80
C SER A 224 -2.10 21.05 -17.41
N ASP A 225 -1.82 21.23 -16.12
CA ASP A 225 -0.96 22.32 -15.64
C ASP A 225 0.54 21.98 -15.57
N GLY A 226 0.90 20.72 -15.88
CA GLY A 226 2.27 20.22 -15.85
C GLY A 226 2.77 19.89 -14.44
N GLU A 227 1.86 19.74 -13.47
CA GLU A 227 2.13 19.25 -12.12
C GLU A 227 1.42 17.89 -11.92
N ASN A 228 2.04 17.01 -11.14
CA ASN A 228 1.41 15.80 -10.62
C ASN A 228 1.50 15.85 -9.08
N SER A 229 0.35 16.02 -8.45
CA SER A 229 0.21 16.01 -6.99
C SER A 229 -0.32 14.69 -6.44
N ASN A 230 -0.47 13.65 -7.27
CA ASN A 230 -0.84 12.31 -6.80
C ASN A 230 0.37 11.64 -6.15
N PHE A 231 0.18 11.17 -4.92
CA PHE A 231 1.18 10.32 -4.27
C PHE A 231 1.25 8.97 -5.00
N VAL A 232 2.45 8.51 -5.29
CA VAL A 232 2.71 7.26 -6.01
C VAL A 232 3.43 6.28 -5.09
N SER A 233 2.87 5.11 -4.88
CA SER A 233 3.42 4.09 -4.00
C SER A 233 3.56 2.77 -4.74
N TYR A 234 4.54 1.97 -4.31
CA TYR A 234 4.62 0.55 -4.65
C TYR A 234 3.91 -0.23 -3.55
N GLU A 235 2.70 0.16 -3.19
CA GLU A 235 1.99 -0.43 -2.06
C GLU A 235 1.22 -1.69 -2.47
N PHE A 236 0.78 -2.43 -1.46
CA PHE A 236 -0.21 -3.49 -1.63
C PHE A 236 -1.18 -3.54 -0.45
N ASN A 237 -1.90 -2.44 -0.28
CA ASN A 237 -2.75 -2.11 0.83
C ASN A 237 -4.18 -2.58 0.56
N ASN A 238 -4.55 -3.71 1.15
CA ASN A 238 -5.88 -4.29 1.01
C ASN A 238 -6.71 -4.11 2.28
N ASP A 239 -6.57 -2.95 2.90
CA ASP A 239 -7.14 -2.64 4.20
C ASP A 239 -8.66 -2.40 4.17
N THR A 240 -9.17 -1.96 3.02
CA THR A 240 -10.60 -1.88 2.67
C THR A 240 -10.89 -2.77 1.46
N ILE A 241 -12.00 -3.52 1.48
CA ILE A 241 -12.34 -4.50 0.44
C ILE A 241 -12.81 -3.82 -0.85
N VAL A 242 -13.44 -2.66 -0.75
CA VAL A 242 -14.05 -1.95 -1.88
C VAL A 242 -13.20 -0.78 -2.33
N LEU A 243 -12.64 0.03 -1.44
CA LEU A 243 -11.84 1.19 -1.85
C LEU A 243 -10.42 0.79 -2.32
N GLU A 244 -9.70 -0.01 -1.55
CA GLU A 244 -8.25 -0.22 -1.76
C GLU A 244 -7.88 -1.63 -2.27
N ASP A 245 -8.73 -2.65 -2.09
CA ASP A 245 -8.35 -4.02 -2.50
C ASP A 245 -8.10 -4.13 -4.01
N ALA A 246 -6.87 -4.47 -4.38
CA ALA A 246 -6.42 -4.54 -5.78
C ALA A 246 -7.06 -5.70 -6.57
N TYR A 247 -7.47 -6.77 -5.88
CA TYR A 247 -8.04 -7.96 -6.53
C TYR A 247 -9.54 -7.82 -6.83
N TYR A 248 -10.29 -7.23 -5.91
CA TYR A 248 -11.75 -7.24 -5.92
C TYR A 248 -12.38 -5.84 -5.77
N GLY A 249 -11.65 -4.92 -5.16
CA GLY A 249 -12.06 -3.55 -4.85
C GLY A 249 -11.84 -2.61 -6.03
N LEU A 250 -11.69 -1.33 -5.75
CA LEU A 250 -11.51 -0.28 -6.76
C LEU A 250 -10.05 0.03 -7.02
N ASP A 251 -9.14 -0.25 -6.08
CA ASP A 251 -7.71 0.07 -6.20
C ASP A 251 -7.51 1.60 -6.23
N ILE A 252 -8.01 2.29 -5.20
CA ILE A 252 -7.84 3.74 -5.04
C ILE A 252 -6.63 3.97 -4.13
N ASP A 253 -5.49 4.25 -4.74
CA ASP A 253 -4.22 4.32 -4.02
C ASP A 253 -3.78 5.77 -3.72
N THR A 254 -4.49 6.76 -4.27
CA THR A 254 -4.10 8.17 -4.17
C THR A 254 -5.28 9.14 -4.24
N ASN A 255 -5.01 10.43 -4.03
CA ASN A 255 -6.00 11.51 -4.06
C ASN A 255 -7.18 11.33 -3.07
N TYR A 256 -6.95 10.75 -1.91
CA TYR A 256 -8.00 10.60 -0.91
C TYR A 256 -7.56 10.84 0.52
N ARG A 257 -8.55 11.16 1.33
CA ARG A 257 -8.47 11.17 2.78
C ARG A 257 -9.48 10.19 3.33
N ALA A 258 -9.06 9.36 4.27
CA ALA A 258 -9.95 8.42 4.95
C ALA A 258 -9.79 8.47 6.48
N LEU A 259 -10.92 8.28 7.17
CA LEU A 259 -10.96 7.87 8.57
C LEU A 259 -11.44 6.42 8.60
N LYS A 260 -10.64 5.53 9.17
CA LYS A 260 -10.95 4.10 9.29
C LYS A 260 -11.07 3.71 10.76
N ILE A 261 -12.06 2.89 11.08
CA ILE A 261 -12.28 2.31 12.40
C ILE A 261 -12.47 0.81 12.20
N LYS A 262 -11.64 0.01 12.83
CA LYS A 262 -11.68 -1.46 12.75
C LYS A 262 -11.81 -2.03 14.14
N GLY A 263 -12.34 -3.24 14.21
CA GLY A 263 -12.27 -4.04 15.41
C GLY A 263 -12.49 -5.49 15.08
N GLY A 264 -11.97 -6.35 15.93
CA GLY A 264 -12.09 -7.77 15.76
C GLY A 264 -11.93 -8.51 17.08
N MET A 265 -12.22 -9.80 17.02
CA MET A 265 -12.03 -10.73 18.13
C MET A 265 -12.04 -12.17 17.61
N ASN A 266 -11.51 -13.08 18.41
CA ASN A 266 -11.72 -14.51 18.26
C ASN A 266 -13.08 -14.89 18.87
N LEU A 267 -13.81 -15.76 18.17
CA LEU A 267 -15.04 -16.40 18.67
C LEU A 267 -14.75 -17.79 19.26
N SER A 268 -13.71 -18.44 18.73
CA SER A 268 -13.11 -19.69 19.21
C SER A 268 -11.67 -19.77 18.67
N PRO A 269 -10.87 -20.77 19.05
CA PRO A 269 -9.54 -20.96 18.48
C PRO A 269 -9.53 -21.03 16.93
N GLU A 270 -10.59 -21.60 16.36
CA GLU A 270 -10.76 -21.81 14.92
C GLU A 270 -11.48 -20.67 14.19
N TRP A 271 -12.12 -19.75 14.90
CA TRP A 271 -12.97 -18.71 14.31
C TRP A 271 -12.62 -17.33 14.82
N SER A 272 -12.41 -16.38 13.92
CA SER A 272 -12.30 -14.96 14.26
C SER A 272 -13.12 -14.09 13.33
N VAL A 273 -13.48 -12.92 13.82
CA VAL A 273 -14.29 -11.92 13.11
C VAL A 273 -13.60 -10.57 13.19
N GLN A 274 -13.71 -9.82 12.11
CA GLN A 274 -13.32 -8.43 12.02
C GLN A 274 -14.43 -7.65 11.31
N ALA A 275 -14.66 -6.42 11.75
CA ALA A 275 -15.49 -5.45 11.07
C ALA A 275 -14.74 -4.12 10.92
N MET A 276 -15.05 -3.37 9.88
CA MET A 276 -14.46 -2.07 9.62
C MET A 276 -15.51 -1.10 9.11
N TYR A 277 -15.33 0.17 9.47
CA TYR A 277 -15.99 1.31 8.86
C TYR A 277 -14.95 2.31 8.35
N ALA A 278 -15.07 2.75 7.10
CA ALA A 278 -14.26 3.81 6.53
C ALA A 278 -15.13 4.95 6.01
N TYR A 279 -14.72 6.18 6.28
CA TYR A 279 -15.26 7.37 5.66
C TYR A 279 -14.19 7.98 4.77
N ALA A 280 -14.43 8.05 3.46
CA ALA A 280 -13.45 8.50 2.48
C ALA A 280 -13.94 9.68 1.62
N THR A 281 -13.05 10.63 1.36
CA THR A 281 -13.26 11.80 0.50
C THR A 281 -12.06 12.04 -0.40
N LEU A 282 -12.29 12.48 -1.63
CA LEU A 282 -11.23 12.96 -2.51
C LEU A 282 -10.60 14.23 -1.92
N ASN A 283 -9.29 14.34 -2.03
CA ASN A 283 -8.60 15.58 -1.70
C ASN A 283 -8.83 16.63 -2.79
N LYS A 284 -8.89 16.19 -4.06
CA LYS A 284 -9.13 16.99 -5.26
C LYS A 284 -10.18 16.34 -6.16
N ASN A 285 -11.19 17.10 -6.59
CA ASN A 285 -12.36 16.58 -7.35
C ASN A 285 -12.60 17.36 -8.66
N GLY A 286 -11.56 17.98 -9.20
CA GLY A 286 -11.60 18.81 -10.41
C GLY A 286 -11.48 18.05 -11.73
N GLY A 287 -11.21 16.74 -11.69
CA GLY A 287 -10.90 15.95 -12.88
C GLY A 287 -9.83 14.87 -12.70
N GLY A 288 -9.34 14.62 -11.49
CA GLY A 288 -8.38 13.54 -11.22
C GLY A 288 -8.98 12.13 -11.31
N ALA A 289 -8.10 11.11 -11.26
CA ALA A 289 -8.49 9.70 -11.19
C ALA A 289 -9.63 9.52 -10.16
N VAL A 290 -10.66 8.76 -10.53
CA VAL A 290 -11.82 8.44 -9.66
C VAL A 290 -12.86 9.59 -9.50
N SER A 291 -12.60 10.80 -9.99
CA SER A 291 -13.58 11.91 -10.01
C SER A 291 -14.62 11.75 -11.13
N ASN A 292 -15.88 12.04 -10.83
CA ASN A 292 -16.93 12.19 -11.85
C ASN A 292 -17.26 13.65 -12.21
N GLY A 293 -16.40 14.60 -11.80
CA GLY A 293 -16.55 16.03 -12.08
C GLY A 293 -17.77 16.68 -11.42
N ASN A 294 -18.34 16.08 -10.37
CA ASN A 294 -19.43 16.69 -9.61
C ASN A 294 -18.92 17.59 -8.47
N SER A 295 -19.83 18.20 -7.71
CA SER A 295 -19.48 19.10 -6.60
C SER A 295 -19.27 18.39 -5.26
N SER A 296 -19.15 17.07 -5.22
CA SER A 296 -19.15 16.27 -4.00
C SER A 296 -17.90 15.41 -3.92
N ASP A 297 -17.02 15.76 -3.00
CA ASP A 297 -15.74 15.05 -2.82
C ASP A 297 -15.90 13.71 -2.09
N LYS A 298 -17.11 13.36 -1.65
CA LYS A 298 -17.35 12.11 -0.92
C LYS A 298 -17.20 10.87 -1.80
N ILE A 299 -16.15 10.09 -1.56
CA ILE A 299 -15.93 8.77 -2.16
C ILE A 299 -16.88 7.75 -1.57
N GLY A 300 -17.15 7.79 -0.26
CA GLY A 300 -18.22 6.99 0.33
C GLY A 300 -18.05 6.68 1.82
N ASP A 301 -19.00 5.90 2.31
CA ASP A 301 -18.95 5.21 3.61
C ASP A 301 -18.80 3.71 3.34
N GLU A 302 -17.66 3.12 3.67
CA GLU A 302 -17.43 1.68 3.51
C GLU A 302 -17.70 0.92 4.80
N PHE A 303 -18.32 -0.24 4.68
CA PHE A 303 -18.53 -1.19 5.76
C PHE A 303 -18.05 -2.57 5.33
N ASP A 304 -17.06 -3.08 6.04
CA ASP A 304 -16.48 -4.38 5.77
C ASP A 304 -16.67 -5.35 6.92
N PHE A 305 -16.78 -6.61 6.56
CA PHE A 305 -16.87 -7.74 7.46
C PHE A 305 -16.00 -8.88 6.95
N ARG A 306 -15.16 -9.41 7.83
CA ARG A 306 -14.32 -10.57 7.58
C ARG A 306 -14.59 -11.63 8.64
N LEU A 307 -14.84 -12.86 8.20
CA LEU A 307 -14.91 -14.06 9.04
C LEU A 307 -13.80 -15.00 8.61
N VAL A 308 -12.96 -15.40 9.57
CA VAL A 308 -11.83 -16.30 9.33
C VAL A 308 -12.13 -17.64 9.97
N HIS A 309 -11.91 -18.72 9.22
CA HIS A 309 -12.00 -20.09 9.73
C HIS A 309 -10.68 -20.84 9.51
N ARG A 310 -9.99 -21.16 10.62
CA ARG A 310 -8.81 -22.04 10.61
C ARG A 310 -9.29 -23.49 10.60
N ALA A 311 -9.40 -24.07 9.41
CA ALA A 311 -9.93 -25.42 9.24
C ALA A 311 -8.94 -26.50 9.68
N THR A 312 -7.65 -26.25 9.47
CA THR A 312 -6.53 -27.07 9.96
C THR A 312 -5.34 -26.17 10.27
N ASP A 313 -4.26 -26.74 10.80
CA ASP A 313 -2.98 -26.04 11.01
C ASP A 313 -2.37 -25.46 9.72
N TYR A 314 -2.81 -25.92 8.55
CA TYR A 314 -2.25 -25.56 7.24
C TYR A 314 -3.25 -24.88 6.30
N LEU A 315 -4.54 -24.86 6.65
CA LEU A 315 -5.61 -24.38 5.78
C LEU A 315 -6.51 -23.40 6.52
N THR A 316 -6.55 -22.16 6.03
CA THR A 316 -7.40 -21.10 6.53
C THR A 316 -8.33 -20.61 5.43
N PHE A 317 -9.60 -20.39 5.76
CA PHE A 317 -10.59 -19.78 4.89
C PHE A 317 -10.93 -18.36 5.35
N TYR A 318 -11.10 -17.46 4.39
CA TYR A 318 -11.52 -16.09 4.61
C TYR A 318 -12.83 -15.84 3.87
N PHE A 319 -13.82 -15.32 4.58
CA PHE A 319 -15.09 -14.87 4.04
C PHE A 319 -15.16 -13.36 4.22
N ASN A 320 -15.15 -12.61 3.11
CA ASN A 320 -15.15 -11.16 3.12
C ASN A 320 -16.43 -10.64 2.48
N ALA A 321 -17.00 -9.59 3.08
CA ALA A 321 -18.12 -8.85 2.53
C ALA A 321 -17.90 -7.36 2.80
N GLY A 322 -17.95 -6.55 1.75
CA GLY A 322 -17.76 -5.10 1.81
C GLY A 322 -18.86 -4.35 1.07
N THR A 323 -19.23 -3.18 1.55
CA THR A 323 -20.15 -2.27 0.85
C THR A 323 -19.69 -0.83 0.96
N LEU A 324 -19.59 -0.15 -0.18
CA LEU A 324 -19.34 1.28 -0.26
C LEU A 324 -20.65 2.01 -0.57
N GLN A 325 -21.10 2.86 0.35
CA GLN A 325 -22.35 3.60 0.25
C GLN A 325 -22.10 5.09 0.01
N ASN A 326 -23.11 5.78 -0.53
CA ASN A 326 -23.07 7.23 -0.78
C ASN A 326 -21.87 7.68 -1.64
N ALA A 327 -21.48 6.85 -2.61
CA ALA A 327 -20.31 7.05 -3.45
C ALA A 327 -20.51 8.08 -4.56
N LYS A 328 -20.76 9.32 -4.14
CA LYS A 328 -21.13 10.41 -5.04
C LYS A 328 -19.97 10.81 -5.93
N ALA A 329 -18.74 10.90 -5.42
CA ALA A 329 -17.57 11.20 -6.23
C ALA A 329 -17.38 10.18 -7.35
N LEU A 330 -17.76 8.92 -7.12
CA LEU A 330 -17.68 7.82 -8.09
C LEU A 330 -18.83 7.80 -9.11
N GLY A 331 -19.85 8.64 -8.94
CA GLY A 331 -21.06 8.60 -9.77
C GLY A 331 -21.99 7.41 -9.48
N VAL A 332 -21.71 6.65 -8.42
CA VAL A 332 -22.48 5.47 -8.03
C VAL A 332 -23.49 5.85 -6.93
N GLY A 333 -24.73 6.10 -7.34
CA GLY A 333 -25.79 6.52 -6.41
C GLY A 333 -26.34 5.41 -5.50
N SER A 334 -26.21 4.14 -5.89
CA SER A 334 -26.75 2.98 -5.16
C SER A 334 -25.75 2.23 -4.28
N GLY A 335 -24.47 2.61 -4.33
CA GLY A 335 -23.36 1.91 -3.67
C GLY A 335 -22.76 0.76 -4.49
N ILE A 336 -21.62 0.25 -4.00
CA ILE A 336 -20.85 -0.88 -4.55
C ILE A 336 -20.82 -1.97 -3.48
N GLU A 337 -20.89 -3.24 -3.89
CA GLU A 337 -20.87 -4.39 -2.99
C GLU A 337 -19.87 -5.42 -3.51
N VAL A 338 -19.05 -5.95 -2.61
CA VAL A 338 -18.06 -6.99 -2.89
C VAL A 338 -18.24 -8.14 -1.90
N ILE A 339 -18.26 -9.37 -2.40
CA ILE A 339 -18.24 -10.58 -1.58
C ILE A 339 -17.17 -11.50 -2.14
N SER A 340 -16.21 -11.91 -1.31
CA SER A 340 -15.16 -12.83 -1.70
C SER A 340 -15.02 -13.98 -0.69
N VAL A 341 -14.61 -15.13 -1.21
CA VAL A 341 -14.24 -16.30 -0.40
C VAL A 341 -12.90 -16.77 -0.89
N THR A 342 -11.89 -16.69 -0.03
CA THR A 342 -10.52 -17.09 -0.35
C THR A 342 -10.02 -18.14 0.64
N SER A 343 -8.95 -18.82 0.28
CA SER A 343 -8.29 -19.81 1.14
C SER A 343 -6.79 -19.70 1.02
N GLU A 344 -6.09 -19.86 2.13
CA GLU A 344 -4.64 -19.85 2.20
C GLU A 344 -4.15 -21.24 2.65
N VAL A 345 -3.13 -21.74 1.96
CA VAL A 345 -2.43 -22.99 2.30
C VAL A 345 -1.00 -22.66 2.69
N ARG A 346 -0.63 -22.95 3.93
CA ARG A 346 0.76 -22.82 4.41
C ARG A 346 1.45 -24.19 4.32
N PHE A 347 2.66 -24.21 3.75
CA PHE A 347 3.45 -25.43 3.54
C PHE A 347 4.54 -25.62 4.58
#